data_AF-A0A829QCF1-F1
#
_entry.id   AF-A0A829QCF1-F1
#
_cell.length_a   1.000
_cell.length_b   1.000
_cell.length_c   1.000
_cell.angle_alpha   90.00
_cell.angle_beta   90.00
_cell.angle_gamma   90.00
#
_symmetry.space_group_name_H-M   'P 1'
#
loop_
_entity.id
_entity.type
_entity.pdbx_description
1 polymer ?
#
loop_
_entity_poly.entity_id
_entity_poly.type
_entity_poly.pdbx_seq_one_letter_code
_entity_poly.pdbx_strand_id
1 'polypeptide(L)'
;MAKSLSPAEAKAAKAEAKARRKAESKARRAQMWQAFQIQRKEDKRLLPYMIGAIVVIVAAFAVAGYFSGGISTFLFPILGVVLGVLVAFIIFGRRVQKSVFTKAEGQKGAAGWALDNMRGRWRVTTAVAGTTQLDVVHRVIGRPGIIFVAEGAPGRLGPLLAQEKKRTARLVGDTPIYDVIVGNEDGQVPLSKLERHLTKLPANITAKQMDSLESRLAALGSRAAAMPKGPLPGQAKMRGGMQRTIRRR
;
A
#
# COMPACT_ATOMS: atom_id res chain seq x y z
N MET A 1 13.61 -38.47 -13.20
CA MET A 1 14.66 -37.95 -14.10
C MET A 1 14.04 -36.88 -14.99
N ALA A 2 14.55 -35.65 -14.99
CA ALA A 2 14.05 -34.61 -15.89
C ALA A 2 14.46 -34.98 -17.32
N LYS A 3 13.49 -35.10 -18.24
CA LYS A 3 13.73 -35.35 -19.67
C LYS A 3 14.64 -34.23 -20.20
N SER A 4 15.82 -34.60 -20.70
CA SER A 4 16.70 -33.68 -21.40
C SER A 4 16.02 -33.24 -22.70
N LEU A 5 15.68 -31.95 -22.79
CA LEU A 5 15.10 -31.34 -23.98
C LEU A 5 16.01 -31.57 -25.19
N SER A 6 15.45 -31.95 -26.33
CA SER A 6 16.21 -32.03 -27.59
C SER A 6 16.77 -30.65 -27.97
N PRO A 7 17.87 -30.57 -28.75
CA PRO A 7 18.44 -29.29 -29.17
C PRO A 7 17.43 -28.36 -29.88
N ALA A 8 16.46 -28.93 -30.59
CA ALA A 8 15.38 -28.20 -31.25
C ALA A 8 14.37 -27.63 -30.25
N GLU A 9 13.93 -28.42 -29.27
CA GLU A 9 13.03 -27.98 -28.19
C GLU A 9 13.69 -26.93 -27.28
N ALA A 10 14.99 -27.08 -27.00
CA ALA A 10 15.76 -26.09 -26.25
C ALA A 10 15.90 -24.75 -27.01
N LYS A 11 16.02 -24.79 -28.34
CA LYS A 11 16.06 -23.59 -29.21
C LYS A 11 14.68 -22.92 -29.30
N ALA A 12 13.61 -23.70 -29.40
CA ALA A 12 12.23 -23.20 -29.39
C ALA A 12 11.87 -22.55 -28.04
N ALA A 13 12.18 -23.21 -26.91
CA ALA A 13 11.96 -22.66 -25.57
C ALA A 13 12.75 -21.35 -25.32
N LYS A 14 13.99 -21.25 -25.82
CA LYS A 14 14.78 -20.01 -25.75
C LYS A 14 14.19 -18.91 -26.64
N ALA A 15 13.65 -19.24 -27.80
CA ALA A 15 12.99 -18.28 -28.70
C ALA A 15 11.69 -17.75 -28.08
N GLU A 16 10.86 -18.62 -27.51
CA GLU A 16 9.65 -18.23 -26.77
C GLU A 16 9.98 -17.39 -25.53
N ALA A 17 10.98 -17.78 -24.74
CA ALA A 17 11.43 -16.97 -23.60
C ALA A 17 11.92 -15.58 -24.04
N LYS A 18 12.64 -15.49 -25.17
CA LYS A 18 13.08 -14.21 -25.75
C LYS A 18 11.89 -13.39 -26.27
N ALA A 19 10.89 -14.02 -26.87
CA ALA A 19 9.66 -13.36 -27.33
C ALA A 19 8.84 -12.84 -26.15
N ARG A 20 8.66 -13.63 -25.09
CA ARG A 20 7.99 -13.23 -23.84
C ARG A 20 8.71 -12.05 -23.18
N ARG A 21 10.04 -12.11 -23.02
CA ARG A 21 10.84 -10.99 -22.49
C ARG A 21 10.72 -9.72 -23.34
N LYS A 22 10.68 -9.85 -24.67
CA LYS A 22 10.46 -8.71 -25.58
C LYS A 22 9.04 -8.14 -25.45
N ALA A 23 8.03 -8.98 -25.31
CA ALA A 23 6.65 -8.55 -25.10
C ALA A 23 6.50 -7.84 -23.74
N GLU A 24 7.02 -8.42 -22.67
CA GLU A 24 7.04 -7.84 -21.32
C GLU A 24 7.78 -6.50 -21.28
N SER A 25 8.96 -6.40 -21.92
CA SER A 25 9.69 -5.13 -21.99
C SER A 25 8.95 -4.07 -22.80
N LYS A 26 8.26 -4.44 -23.89
CA LYS A 26 7.40 -3.51 -24.66
C LYS A 26 6.22 -3.05 -23.82
N ALA A 27 5.54 -3.96 -23.12
CA ALA A 27 4.43 -3.64 -22.23
C ALA A 27 4.88 -2.71 -21.09
N ARG A 28 6.01 -3.01 -20.43
CA ARG A 28 6.59 -2.18 -19.38
C ARG A 28 6.93 -0.77 -19.88
N ARG A 29 7.52 -0.64 -21.08
CA ARG A 29 7.78 0.67 -21.69
C ARG A 29 6.49 1.43 -21.99
N ALA A 30 5.47 0.76 -22.52
CA ALA A 30 4.18 1.37 -22.79
C ALA A 30 3.50 1.86 -21.49
N GLN A 31 3.53 1.05 -20.42
CA GLN A 31 3.02 1.43 -19.10
C GLN A 31 3.75 2.64 -18.52
N MET A 32 5.09 2.65 -18.59
CA MET A 32 5.89 3.81 -18.15
C MET A 32 5.57 5.06 -18.97
N TRP A 33 5.40 4.92 -20.28
CA TRP A 33 5.04 6.04 -21.15
C TRP A 33 3.63 6.58 -20.84
N GLN A 34 2.66 5.70 -20.61
CA GLN A 34 1.31 6.09 -20.21
C GLN A 34 1.32 6.82 -18.86
N ALA A 35 2.01 6.27 -17.86
CA ALA A 35 2.17 6.92 -16.56
C ALA A 35 2.84 8.30 -16.69
N PHE A 36 3.86 8.42 -17.55
CA PHE A 36 4.49 9.71 -17.85
C PHE A 36 3.52 10.70 -18.51
N GLN A 37 2.72 10.26 -19.48
CA GLN A 37 1.73 11.13 -20.15
C GLN A 37 0.65 11.61 -19.18
N ILE A 38 0.17 10.74 -18.30
CA ILE A 38 -0.79 11.09 -17.24
C ILE A 38 -0.15 12.14 -16.31
N GLN A 39 1.03 11.85 -15.76
CA GLN A 39 1.69 12.75 -14.83
C GLN A 39 2.03 14.11 -15.46
N ARG A 40 2.47 14.13 -16.72
CA ARG A 40 2.78 15.37 -17.43
C ARG A 40 1.55 16.29 -17.56
N LYS A 41 0.38 15.71 -17.82
CA LYS A 41 -0.88 16.46 -17.92
C LYS A 41 -1.31 17.02 -16.57
N GLU A 42 -1.11 16.24 -15.51
CA GLU A 42 -1.48 16.60 -14.16
C GLU A 42 -0.53 17.63 -13.55
N ASP A 43 0.76 17.52 -13.86
CA ASP A 43 1.80 18.35 -13.30
C ASP A 43 2.61 19.07 -14.37
N LYS A 44 2.09 20.22 -14.80
CA LYS A 44 2.71 21.07 -15.83
C LYS A 44 4.10 21.58 -15.44
N ARG A 45 4.41 21.69 -14.15
CA ARG A 45 5.74 22.14 -13.68
C ARG A 45 6.79 21.02 -13.76
N LEU A 46 6.39 19.77 -14.05
CA LEU A 46 7.29 18.60 -14.00
C LEU A 46 8.40 18.71 -15.04
N LEU A 47 8.02 19.06 -16.27
CA LEU A 47 8.95 19.25 -17.38
C LEU A 47 9.99 20.33 -17.09
N PRO A 48 9.60 21.56 -16.69
CA PRO A 48 10.57 22.59 -16.30
C PRO A 48 11.57 22.14 -15.22
N TYR A 49 11.11 21.44 -14.17
CA TYR A 49 12.03 20.96 -13.12
C TYR A 49 12.97 19.85 -13.61
N MET A 50 12.47 18.92 -14.44
CA MET A 50 13.32 17.85 -14.99
C MET A 50 14.36 18.40 -15.97
N ILE A 51 13.93 19.28 -16.88
CA ILE A 51 14.82 19.93 -17.85
C ILE A 51 15.82 20.82 -17.12
N GLY A 52 15.36 21.65 -16.17
CA GLY A 52 16.21 22.51 -15.36
C GLY A 52 17.27 21.72 -14.59
N ALA A 53 16.90 20.60 -13.96
CA ALA A 53 17.84 19.75 -13.25
C ALA A 53 18.91 19.15 -14.19
N ILE A 54 18.50 18.66 -15.37
CA ILE A 54 19.44 18.13 -16.37
C ILE A 54 20.39 19.23 -16.83
N VAL A 55 19.87 20.39 -17.22
CA VAL A 55 20.67 21.51 -17.73
C VAL A 55 21.68 21.98 -16.70
N VAL A 56 21.26 22.15 -15.44
CA VAL A 56 22.14 22.59 -14.35
C VAL A 56 23.25 21.57 -14.11
N ILE A 57 22.93 20.28 -14.06
CA ILE A 57 23.94 19.23 -13.80
C ILE A 57 24.89 19.12 -14.99
N VAL A 58 24.39 19.08 -16.22
CA VAL A 58 25.23 19.01 -17.43
C VAL A 58 26.14 20.23 -17.52
N ALA A 59 25.62 21.44 -17.27
CA ALA A 59 26.41 22.66 -17.28
C ALA A 59 27.50 22.63 -16.19
N ALA A 60 27.18 22.21 -14.97
CA ALA A 60 28.15 22.09 -13.89
C ALA A 60 29.29 21.11 -14.23
N PHE A 61 28.96 19.95 -14.79
CA PHE A 61 29.94 18.97 -15.22
C PHE A 61 30.74 19.42 -16.45
N ALA A 62 30.13 20.16 -17.36
CA ALA A 62 30.83 20.73 -18.51
C ALA A 62 31.84 21.80 -18.08
N VAL A 63 31.47 22.68 -17.16
CA VAL A 63 32.38 23.67 -16.56
C VAL A 63 33.51 22.96 -15.82
N ALA A 64 33.20 21.96 -14.99
CA ALA A 64 34.22 21.17 -14.30
C ALA A 64 35.17 20.44 -15.26
N GLY A 65 34.63 19.89 -16.35
CA GLY A 65 35.42 19.23 -17.40
C GLY A 65 36.36 20.21 -18.10
N TYR A 66 35.88 21.40 -18.44
CA TYR A 66 36.66 22.46 -19.07
C TYR A 66 37.86 22.88 -18.22
N PHE A 67 37.66 23.08 -16.91
CA PHE A 67 38.76 23.43 -15.99
C PHE A 67 39.72 22.26 -15.70
N SER A 68 39.28 21.01 -15.83
CA SER A 68 40.12 19.83 -15.59
C SER A 68 41.07 19.51 -16.74
N GLY A 69 40.82 20.04 -17.95
CA GLY A 69 41.65 19.86 -19.13
C GLY A 69 41.70 18.43 -19.69
N GLY A 70 42.34 18.28 -20.85
CA GLY A 70 42.57 16.97 -21.49
C GLY A 70 41.29 16.20 -21.82
N ILE A 71 41.32 14.88 -21.63
CA ILE A 71 40.20 13.97 -21.93
C ILE A 71 38.97 14.21 -21.03
N SER A 72 39.17 14.81 -19.85
CA SER A 72 38.13 15.16 -18.88
C SER A 72 37.13 16.19 -19.43
N THR A 73 37.57 17.04 -20.37
CA THR A 73 36.73 18.00 -21.10
C THR A 73 35.54 17.32 -21.79
N PHE A 74 35.74 16.08 -22.28
CA PHE A 74 34.71 15.32 -22.98
C PHE A 74 34.01 14.30 -22.07
N LEU A 75 34.74 13.69 -21.14
CA LEU A 75 34.19 12.68 -20.21
C LEU A 75 33.21 13.26 -19.20
N PHE A 76 33.49 14.44 -18.64
CA PHE A 76 32.67 15.01 -17.57
C PHE A 76 31.27 15.41 -18.05
N PRO A 77 31.08 16.09 -19.22
CA PRO A 77 29.75 16.32 -19.77
C PRO A 77 28.93 15.03 -19.95
N ILE A 78 29.54 13.95 -20.45
CA ILE A 78 28.87 12.66 -20.63
C ILE A 78 28.38 12.12 -19.28
N LEU A 79 29.23 12.15 -18.26
CA LEU A 79 28.85 11.76 -16.90
C LEU A 79 27.75 12.67 -16.34
N GLY A 80 27.82 13.97 -16.63
CA GLY A 80 26.81 14.96 -16.28
C GLY A 80 25.44 14.66 -16.91
N VAL A 81 25.39 14.19 -18.16
CA VAL A 81 24.14 13.76 -18.81
C VAL A 81 23.57 12.55 -18.08
N VAL A 82 24.38 11.52 -17.81
CA VAL A 82 23.91 10.31 -17.11
C VAL A 82 23.38 10.64 -15.72
N LEU A 83 24.10 11.45 -14.95
CA LEU A 83 23.67 11.91 -13.63
C LEU A 83 22.45 12.84 -13.70
N GLY A 84 22.39 13.71 -14.69
CA GLY A 84 21.25 14.60 -14.93
C GLY A 84 19.97 13.82 -15.20
N VAL A 85 20.04 12.79 -16.04
CA VAL A 85 18.92 11.88 -16.32
C VAL A 85 18.52 11.14 -15.05
N LEU A 86 19.47 10.62 -14.26
CA LEU A 86 19.17 9.95 -12.99
C LEU A 86 18.42 10.87 -12.02
N VAL A 87 18.88 12.12 -11.85
CA VAL A 87 18.23 13.10 -10.98
C VAL A 87 16.83 13.45 -11.50
N ALA A 88 16.66 13.62 -12.82
CA ALA A 88 15.35 13.84 -13.42
C ALA A 88 14.37 12.68 -13.14
N PHE A 89 14.84 11.44 -13.18
CA PHE A 89 14.03 10.27 -12.78
C PHE A 89 13.65 10.29 -11.30
N ILE A 90 14.55 10.70 -10.40
CA ILE A 90 14.24 10.82 -8.96
C ILE A 90 13.18 11.91 -8.73
N ILE A 91 13.31 13.06 -9.39
CA ILE A 91 12.32 14.14 -9.33
C ILE A 91 10.96 13.64 -9.82
N PHE A 92 10.94 12.97 -10.98
CA PHE A 92 9.73 12.36 -11.53
C PHE A 92 9.05 11.42 -10.54
N GLY A 93 9.79 10.44 -10.00
CA GLY A 93 9.26 9.47 -9.05
C GLY A 93 8.67 10.11 -7.80
N ARG A 94 9.40 11.05 -7.18
CA ARG A 94 8.91 11.78 -5.99
C ARG A 94 7.63 12.56 -6.26
N ARG A 95 7.51 13.13 -7.46
CA ARG A 95 6.35 13.95 -7.82
C ARG A 95 5.13 13.13 -8.18
N VAL A 96 5.31 11.98 -8.83
CA VAL A 96 4.26 10.98 -9.04
C VAL A 96 3.72 10.47 -7.70
N GLN A 97 4.61 10.14 -6.76
CA GLN A 97 4.17 9.71 -5.43
C GLN A 97 3.33 10.81 -4.76
N LYS A 98 3.81 12.05 -4.79
CA LYS A 98 3.07 13.19 -4.20
C LYS A 98 1.69 13.37 -4.85
N SER A 99 1.57 13.35 -6.17
CA SER A 99 0.27 13.52 -6.85
C SER A 99 -0.70 12.39 -6.54
N VAL A 100 -0.22 11.14 -6.48
CA VAL A 100 -1.04 9.98 -6.12
C VAL A 100 -1.57 10.11 -4.69
N PHE A 101 -0.71 10.44 -3.72
CA PHE A 101 -1.15 10.61 -2.34
C PHE A 101 -2.11 11.78 -2.17
N THR A 102 -1.86 12.94 -2.79
CA THR A 102 -2.77 14.09 -2.72
C THR A 102 -4.14 13.82 -3.35
N LYS A 103 -4.22 12.93 -4.34
CA LYS A 103 -5.52 12.51 -4.92
C LYS A 103 -6.24 11.47 -4.07
N ALA A 104 -5.48 10.63 -3.39
CA ALA A 104 -6.01 9.65 -2.45
C ALA A 104 -6.44 10.31 -1.13
N GLU A 105 -5.87 11.47 -0.78
CA GLU A 105 -6.33 12.31 0.34
C GLU A 105 -7.81 12.69 0.15
N GLY A 106 -8.65 12.29 1.11
CA GLY A 106 -10.10 12.52 1.08
C GLY A 106 -10.92 11.42 0.39
N GLN A 107 -10.28 10.42 -0.22
CA GLN A 107 -10.98 9.22 -0.67
C GLN A 107 -11.07 8.19 0.45
N LYS A 108 -12.28 7.66 0.65
CA LYS A 108 -12.57 6.67 1.68
C LYS A 108 -11.77 5.38 1.44
N GLY A 109 -11.00 4.95 2.44
CA GLY A 109 -10.18 3.75 2.41
C GLY A 109 -8.77 3.96 1.84
N ALA A 110 -8.38 5.21 1.56
CA ALA A 110 -7.06 5.55 1.08
C ALA A 110 -5.95 5.28 2.11
N ALA A 111 -6.26 5.41 3.41
CA ALA A 111 -5.33 5.09 4.48
C ALA A 111 -4.94 3.61 4.44
N GLY A 112 -5.91 2.70 4.29
CA GLY A 112 -5.64 1.26 4.15
C GLY A 112 -4.70 0.95 3.00
N TRP A 113 -4.96 1.51 1.82
CA TRP A 113 -4.08 1.36 0.66
C TRP A 113 -2.68 1.92 0.91
N ALA A 114 -2.56 3.09 1.53
CA ALA A 114 -1.26 3.68 1.83
C ALA A 114 -0.46 2.83 2.83
N LEU A 115 -1.14 2.26 3.83
CA LEU A 115 -0.53 1.36 4.80
C LEU A 115 -0.01 0.07 4.16
N ASP A 116 -0.78 -0.54 3.26
CA ASP A 116 -0.38 -1.76 2.55
C ASP A 116 0.83 -1.55 1.63
N ASN A 117 1.04 -0.32 1.15
CA ASN A 117 2.18 0.06 0.31
C ASN A 117 3.41 0.54 1.09
N MET A 118 3.37 0.54 2.44
CA MET A 118 4.50 0.97 3.25
C MET A 118 5.71 0.06 3.09
N ARG A 119 6.90 0.66 3.12
CA ARG A 119 8.15 -0.10 2.99
C ARG A 119 8.60 -0.60 4.36
N GLY A 120 9.02 -1.87 4.40
CA GLY A 120 9.62 -2.49 5.59
C GLY A 120 8.79 -3.62 6.16
N ARG A 121 9.15 -4.05 7.37
CA ARG A 121 8.46 -5.14 8.08
C ARG A 121 7.27 -4.58 8.85
N TRP A 122 6.22 -4.19 8.13
CA TRP A 122 4.93 -3.81 8.72
C TRP A 122 3.94 -4.94 8.50
N ARG A 123 3.10 -5.23 9.49
CA ARG A 123 1.95 -6.12 9.34
C ARG A 123 0.69 -5.28 9.40
N VAL A 124 -0.03 -5.21 8.29
CA VAL A 124 -1.23 -4.39 8.18
C VAL A 124 -2.44 -5.32 8.18
N THR A 125 -3.40 -5.03 9.05
CA THR A 125 -4.75 -5.59 9.00
C THR A 125 -5.69 -4.44 8.69
N THR A 126 -6.22 -4.42 7.47
CA THR A 126 -7.16 -3.38 7.04
C THR A 126 -8.56 -3.62 7.62
N ALA A 127 -9.30 -2.55 7.92
CA ALA A 127 -10.69 -2.59 8.35
C ALA A 127 -10.98 -3.54 9.54
N VAL A 128 -10.26 -3.37 10.65
CA VAL A 128 -10.50 -4.13 11.89
C VAL A 128 -11.81 -3.71 12.56
N ALA A 129 -12.17 -2.43 12.42
CA ALA A 129 -13.47 -1.91 12.80
C ALA A 129 -13.93 -0.89 11.77
N GLY A 130 -15.24 -0.75 11.58
CA GLY A 130 -15.79 0.25 10.69
C GLY A 130 -17.27 0.50 10.92
N THR A 131 -17.73 1.64 10.41
CA THR A 131 -19.13 2.08 10.46
C THR A 131 -19.79 1.95 9.09
N THR A 132 -21.12 2.05 9.03
CA THR A 132 -21.84 2.10 7.74
C THR A 132 -21.58 3.39 6.96
N GLN A 133 -21.06 4.42 7.63
CA GLN A 133 -20.67 5.71 7.03
C GLN A 133 -19.27 5.67 6.39
N LEU A 134 -18.65 4.48 6.33
CA LEU A 134 -17.31 4.25 5.80
C LEU A 134 -16.22 4.94 6.64
N ASP A 135 -16.44 5.08 7.94
CA ASP A 135 -15.34 5.34 8.88
C ASP A 135 -14.68 4.00 9.19
N VAL A 136 -13.35 3.93 9.11
CA VAL A 136 -12.61 2.67 9.18
C VAL A 136 -11.42 2.83 10.11
N VAL A 137 -11.15 1.79 10.90
CA VAL A 137 -9.94 1.65 11.70
C VAL A 137 -9.12 0.50 11.14
N HIS A 138 -7.91 0.82 10.72
CA HIS A 138 -6.88 -0.13 10.33
C HIS A 138 -5.95 -0.39 11.51
N ARG A 139 -5.39 -1.59 11.58
CA ARG A 139 -4.39 -1.95 12.58
C ARG A 139 -3.08 -2.23 11.88
N VAL A 140 -2.01 -1.65 12.41
CA VAL A 140 -0.65 -1.83 11.94
C VAL A 140 0.20 -2.33 13.10
N ILE A 141 0.94 -3.40 12.88
CA ILE A 141 1.94 -3.92 13.82
C ILE A 141 3.31 -3.61 13.22
N GLY A 142 4.14 -2.93 14.01
CA GLY A 142 5.50 -2.54 13.64
C GLY A 142 6.42 -2.56 14.84
N ARG A 143 7.68 -2.14 14.64
CA ARG A 143 8.64 -1.98 15.75
C ARG A 143 8.17 -1.05 16.88
N PRO A 144 7.32 -0.03 16.64
CA PRO A 144 6.80 0.77 17.73
C PRO A 144 5.84 0.03 18.67
N GLY A 145 5.20 -1.04 18.20
CA GLY A 145 4.10 -1.70 18.89
C GLY A 145 2.89 -1.83 17.97
N ILE A 146 1.71 -1.57 18.51
CA ILE A 146 0.44 -1.62 17.77
C ILE A 146 -0.02 -0.19 17.50
N ILE A 147 -0.44 0.07 16.27
CA ILE A 147 -0.86 1.39 15.83
C ILE A 147 -2.24 1.23 15.20
N PHE A 148 -3.22 1.96 15.72
CA PHE A 148 -4.53 2.10 15.09
C PHE A 148 -4.54 3.33 14.21
N VAL A 149 -4.84 3.14 12.93
CA VAL A 149 -4.94 4.21 11.95
C VAL A 149 -6.39 4.34 11.56
N ALA A 150 -7.01 5.45 11.95
CA ALA A 150 -8.42 5.72 11.72
C ALA A 150 -8.60 6.70 10.57
N GLU A 151 -9.58 6.46 9.72
CA GLU A 151 -9.97 7.32 8.60
C GLU A 151 -11.49 7.53 8.63
N GLY A 152 -11.96 8.77 8.52
CA GLY A 152 -13.39 9.10 8.59
C GLY A 152 -13.66 10.43 9.29
N ALA A 153 -14.90 10.63 9.75
CA ALA A 153 -15.28 11.86 10.43
C ALA A 153 -14.79 11.88 11.90
N PRO A 154 -14.07 12.92 12.36
CA PRO A 154 -13.38 12.93 13.66
C PRO A 154 -14.29 12.61 14.86
N GLY A 155 -15.51 13.15 14.86
CA GLY A 155 -16.48 12.92 15.95
C GLY A 155 -16.92 11.46 16.13
N ARG A 156 -16.78 10.61 15.10
CA ARG A 156 -17.14 9.18 15.18
C ARG A 156 -15.93 8.26 15.39
N LEU A 157 -14.71 8.75 15.15
CA LEU A 157 -13.49 7.95 15.28
C LEU A 157 -13.08 7.71 16.73
N GLY A 158 -13.33 8.67 17.63
CA GLY A 158 -12.95 8.57 19.05
C GLY A 158 -13.51 7.32 19.75
N PRO A 159 -14.85 7.09 19.72
CA PRO A 159 -15.44 5.88 20.30
C PRO A 159 -14.95 4.59 19.64
N LEU A 160 -14.77 4.60 18.32
CA LEU A 160 -14.32 3.43 17.55
C LEU A 160 -12.88 3.02 17.90
N LEU A 161 -11.98 4.01 18.00
CA LEU A 161 -10.61 3.83 18.45
C LEU A 161 -10.55 3.36 19.91
N ALA A 162 -11.35 3.96 20.80
CA ALA A 162 -11.39 3.59 22.21
C ALA A 162 -11.84 2.13 22.40
N GLN A 163 -12.83 1.67 21.63
CA GLN A 163 -13.30 0.30 21.66
C GLN A 163 -12.21 -0.69 21.23
N GLU A 164 -11.53 -0.43 20.11
CA GLU A 164 -10.47 -1.31 19.61
C GLU A 164 -9.22 -1.28 20.49
N LYS A 165 -8.85 -0.12 21.03
CA LYS A 165 -7.79 0.00 22.05
C LYS A 165 -8.09 -0.86 23.27
N LYS A 166 -9.28 -0.74 23.85
CA LYS A 166 -9.68 -1.51 25.03
C LYS A 166 -9.72 -3.01 24.75
N ARG A 167 -10.21 -3.41 23.58
CA ARG A 167 -10.24 -4.82 23.16
C ARG A 167 -8.83 -5.39 23.01
N THR A 168 -7.93 -4.60 22.43
CA THR A 168 -6.55 -5.01 22.14
C THR A 168 -5.68 -5.01 23.39
N ALA A 169 -5.81 -4.01 24.27
CA ALA A 169 -5.09 -3.91 25.54
C ALA A 169 -5.25 -5.17 26.41
N ARG A 170 -6.40 -5.83 26.36
CA ARG A 170 -6.66 -7.09 27.10
C ARG A 170 -5.75 -8.26 26.70
N LEU A 171 -5.10 -8.20 25.53
CA LEU A 171 -4.38 -9.33 24.94
C LEU A 171 -2.89 -9.06 24.72
N VAL A 172 -2.50 -7.79 24.67
CA VAL A 172 -1.15 -7.37 24.24
C VAL A 172 -0.26 -6.96 25.41
N GLY A 173 -0.81 -6.96 26.63
CA GLY A 173 -0.08 -6.65 27.86
C GLY A 173 0.51 -5.25 27.82
N ASP A 174 1.81 -5.15 28.12
CA ASP A 174 2.56 -3.88 28.20
C ASP A 174 3.00 -3.32 26.84
N THR A 175 2.56 -3.92 25.73
CA THR A 175 2.92 -3.43 24.39
C THR A 175 2.29 -2.05 24.15
N PRO A 176 3.08 -1.03 23.74
CA PRO A 176 2.54 0.29 23.44
C PRO A 176 1.49 0.28 22.32
N ILE A 177 0.39 0.99 22.55
CA ILE A 177 -0.71 1.17 21.59
C ILE A 177 -0.80 2.66 21.21
N TYR A 178 -0.57 2.96 19.94
CA TYR A 178 -0.72 4.30 19.37
C TYR A 178 -2.02 4.41 18.57
N ASP A 179 -2.56 5.61 18.46
CA ASP A 179 -3.60 5.98 17.51
C ASP A 179 -3.17 7.14 16.64
N VAL A 180 -3.61 7.08 15.39
CA VAL A 180 -3.38 8.10 14.38
C VAL A 180 -4.67 8.30 13.63
N ILE A 181 -5.14 9.55 13.56
CA ILE A 181 -6.28 9.92 12.73
C ILE A 181 -5.74 10.49 11.43
N VAL A 182 -6.19 9.93 10.30
CA VAL A 182 -5.81 10.37 8.96
C VAL A 182 -6.76 11.46 8.51
N GLY A 183 -6.19 12.58 8.05
CA GLY A 183 -6.94 13.70 7.49
C GLY A 183 -6.12 14.98 7.46
N ASN A 184 -6.76 16.10 7.17
CA ASN A 184 -6.11 17.38 6.88
C ASN A 184 -6.37 18.48 7.92
N GLU A 185 -7.12 18.18 8.98
CA GLU A 185 -7.43 19.14 10.05
C GLU A 185 -6.37 19.07 11.17
N ASP A 186 -6.48 19.99 12.13
CA ASP A 186 -5.57 20.05 13.27
C ASP A 186 -5.59 18.75 14.08
N GLY A 187 -4.40 18.26 14.44
CA GLY A 187 -4.21 16.99 15.15
C GLY A 187 -4.33 15.74 14.27
N GLN A 188 -4.64 15.88 12.97
CA GLN A 188 -4.69 14.77 12.02
C GLN A 188 -3.39 14.68 11.22
N VAL A 189 -3.10 13.48 10.71
CA VAL A 189 -1.92 13.21 9.89
C VAL A 189 -2.35 13.11 8.43
N PRO A 190 -1.86 13.99 7.53
CA PRO A 190 -2.12 13.86 6.11
C PRO A 190 -1.61 12.53 5.56
N LEU A 191 -2.35 11.94 4.62
CA LEU A 191 -2.02 10.64 4.04
C LEU A 191 -0.59 10.58 3.49
N SER A 192 -0.17 11.64 2.80
CA SER A 192 1.20 11.79 2.27
C SER A 192 2.31 11.77 3.33
N LYS A 193 1.98 12.02 4.60
CA LYS A 193 2.91 12.04 5.74
C LYS A 193 2.74 10.84 6.68
N LEU A 194 1.75 9.98 6.46
CA LEU A 194 1.41 8.86 7.34
C LEU A 194 2.61 7.93 7.57
N GLU A 195 3.24 7.43 6.50
CA GLU A 195 4.43 6.56 6.61
C GLU A 195 5.56 7.22 7.42
N ARG A 196 5.83 8.50 7.17
CA ARG A 196 6.86 9.27 7.89
C ARG A 196 6.51 9.47 9.36
N HIS A 197 5.22 9.62 9.69
CA HIS A 197 4.76 9.75 11.07
C HIS A 197 4.94 8.42 11.83
N LEU A 198 4.51 7.30 11.23
CA LEU A 198 4.63 5.97 11.85
C LEU A 198 6.09 5.53 12.04
N THR A 199 6.96 5.81 11.07
CA THR A 199 8.39 5.49 11.13
C THR A 199 9.17 6.30 12.17
N LYS A 200 8.66 7.46 12.60
CA LYS A 200 9.27 8.29 13.64
C LYS A 200 8.97 7.82 15.06
N LEU A 201 7.98 6.96 15.24
CA LEU A 201 7.65 6.42 16.56
C LEU A 201 8.82 5.58 17.11
N PRO A 202 9.06 5.60 18.43
CA PRO A 202 10.18 4.89 19.04
C PRO A 202 10.03 3.37 18.85
N ALA A 203 11.14 2.68 18.63
CA ALA A 203 11.14 1.22 18.46
C ALA A 203 11.09 0.50 19.80
N ASN A 204 9.89 0.17 20.27
CA ASN A 204 9.67 -0.45 21.59
C ASN A 204 9.72 -1.98 21.57
N ILE A 205 9.45 -2.62 20.43
CA ILE A 205 9.38 -4.08 20.32
C ILE A 205 10.33 -4.65 19.27
N THR A 206 10.73 -5.90 19.50
CA THR A 206 11.56 -6.69 18.59
C THR A 206 10.73 -7.38 17.50
N ALA A 207 11.38 -7.81 16.42
CA ALA A 207 10.69 -8.53 15.35
C ALA A 207 10.05 -9.86 15.81
N LYS A 208 10.65 -10.57 16.77
CA LYS A 208 10.06 -11.80 17.34
C LYS A 208 8.78 -11.51 18.12
N GLN A 209 8.77 -10.41 18.88
CA GLN A 209 7.57 -9.97 19.58
C GLN A 209 6.46 -9.59 18.60
N MET A 210 6.78 -9.00 17.45
CA MET A 210 5.79 -8.71 16.40
C MET A 210 5.07 -9.98 15.91
N ASP A 211 5.78 -11.06 15.61
CA ASP A 211 5.17 -12.31 15.13
C ASP A 211 4.26 -12.94 16.21
N SER A 212 4.65 -12.82 17.49
CA SER A 212 3.81 -13.27 18.61
C SER A 212 2.56 -12.43 18.80
N LEU A 213 2.65 -11.11 18.58
CA LEU A 213 1.52 -10.18 18.65
C LEU A 213 0.55 -10.41 17.49
N GLU A 214 1.07 -10.60 16.28
CA GLU A 214 0.26 -10.94 15.11
C GLU A 214 -0.56 -12.21 15.36
N SER A 215 0.06 -13.25 15.93
CA SER A 215 -0.62 -14.50 16.29
C SER A 215 -1.73 -14.31 17.34
N ARG A 216 -1.48 -13.53 18.39
CA ARG A 216 -2.47 -13.21 19.44
C ARG A 216 -3.64 -12.37 18.90
N LEU A 217 -3.35 -11.44 17.99
CA LEU A 217 -4.34 -10.55 17.39
C LEU A 217 -5.13 -11.19 16.26
N ALA A 218 -4.57 -12.19 15.56
CA ALA A 218 -5.29 -12.98 14.57
C ALA A 218 -6.47 -13.73 15.23
N ALA A 219 -6.31 -14.19 16.47
CA ALA A 219 -7.38 -14.83 17.24
C ALA A 219 -8.55 -13.88 17.59
N LEU A 220 -8.35 -12.56 17.56
CA LEU A 220 -9.44 -11.57 17.71
C LEU A 220 -10.26 -11.40 16.43
N GLY A 221 -9.62 -11.50 15.26
CA GLY A 221 -10.26 -11.22 13.95
C GLY A 221 -11.35 -12.22 13.57
N SER A 222 -11.35 -13.41 14.16
CA SER A 222 -12.32 -14.47 13.87
C SER A 222 -13.71 -14.24 14.48
N ARG A 223 -13.87 -13.33 15.44
CA ARG A 223 -15.19 -13.08 16.08
C ARG A 223 -16.08 -12.10 15.32
N ALA A 224 -15.54 -11.28 14.42
CA ALA A 224 -16.34 -10.36 13.60
C ALA A 224 -17.10 -11.07 12.46
N ALA A 225 -16.71 -12.31 12.11
CA ALA A 225 -17.42 -13.16 11.14
C ALA A 225 -18.49 -14.08 11.77
N ALA A 226 -18.71 -13.99 13.09
CA ALA A 226 -19.86 -14.63 13.73
C ALA A 226 -21.08 -13.70 13.63
N MET A 227 -21.56 -13.45 12.40
CA MET A 227 -22.95 -13.01 12.26
C MET A 227 -23.82 -14.05 12.97
N PRO A 228 -24.69 -13.67 13.93
CA PRO A 228 -25.66 -14.59 14.48
C PRO A 228 -26.47 -15.10 13.30
N LYS A 229 -26.35 -16.39 12.99
CA LYS A 229 -27.30 -17.02 12.08
C LYS A 229 -28.66 -16.71 12.68
N GLY A 230 -29.46 -15.92 11.94
CA GLY A 230 -30.79 -15.53 12.37
C GLY A 230 -31.55 -16.77 12.85
N PRO A 231 -32.50 -16.60 13.77
CA PRO A 231 -33.20 -17.73 14.38
C PRO A 231 -33.63 -18.68 13.27
N LEU A 232 -33.10 -19.90 13.32
CA LEU A 232 -33.55 -21.00 12.47
C LEU A 232 -35.08 -20.97 12.51
N PRO A 233 -35.79 -20.91 11.36
CA PRO A 233 -37.24 -20.88 11.38
C PRO A 233 -37.70 -22.06 12.23
N GLY A 234 -38.34 -21.69 13.35
CA GLY A 234 -38.80 -22.63 14.35
C GLY A 234 -39.63 -23.67 13.65
N GLN A 235 -39.19 -24.92 13.78
CA GLN A 235 -39.95 -26.15 13.64
C GLN A 235 -41.37 -25.87 13.16
N ALA A 236 -41.58 -25.99 11.84
CA ALA A 236 -42.92 -26.03 11.27
C ALA A 236 -43.63 -27.20 11.96
N LYS A 237 -44.40 -26.84 12.98
CA LYS A 237 -45.26 -27.73 13.73
C LYS A 237 -46.04 -28.54 12.72
N MET A 238 -45.83 -29.85 12.73
CA MET A 238 -46.83 -30.81 12.29
C MET A 238 -48.10 -30.52 13.10
N ARG A 239 -48.96 -29.66 12.57
CA ARG A 239 -50.39 -29.59 12.87
C ARG A 239 -51.03 -30.29 11.69
N GLY A 240 -51.71 -31.41 11.84
CA GLY A 240 -52.69 -31.76 12.85
C GLY A 240 -53.76 -32.48 12.04
N GLY A 241 -54.25 -33.61 12.57
CA GLY A 241 -54.96 -34.61 11.79
C GLY A 241 -56.18 -34.12 11.03
N MET A 242 -56.49 -34.83 9.95
CA MET A 242 -57.87 -35.04 9.55
C MET A 242 -57.98 -36.41 8.87
N GLN A 243 -58.23 -37.43 9.68
CA GLN A 243 -58.97 -38.60 9.24
C GLN A 243 -60.27 -38.11 8.60
N ARG A 244 -60.42 -38.33 7.30
CA ARG A 244 -61.74 -38.42 6.67
C ARG A 244 -61.77 -39.64 5.77
N THR A 245 -62.18 -40.74 6.39
CA THR A 245 -63.07 -41.73 5.79
C THR A 245 -64.10 -41.05 4.89
N ILE A 246 -64.10 -41.37 3.60
CA ILE A 246 -65.31 -41.33 2.77
C ILE A 246 -65.40 -42.64 2.00
N ARG A 247 -66.44 -43.37 2.39
CA ARG A 247 -67.03 -44.57 1.79
C ARG A 247 -67.77 -44.20 0.50
N ARG A 248 -67.83 -45.15 -0.44
CA ARG A 248 -68.83 -45.43 -1.51
C ARG A 248 -68.12 -45.56 -2.87
N ARG A 249 -68.42 -46.55 -3.71
CA ARG A 249 -69.44 -47.61 -3.72
C ARG A 249 -68.88 -48.76 -4.56
#